data_AF-A0A2E5C6X0-F1
#
_entry.id   AF-A0A2E5C6X0-F1
#
_cell.length_a   1.000
_cell.length_b   1.000
_cell.length_c   1.000
_cell.angle_alpha   90.00
_cell.angle_beta   90.00
_cell.angle_gamma   90.00
#
_symmetry.space_group_name_H-M   'P 1'
#
loop_
_entity.id
_entity.type
_entity.pdbx_description
1 polymer ?
#
loop_
_entity_poly.entity_id
_entity_poly.type
_entity_poly.pdbx_seq_one_letter_code
_entity_poly.pdbx_strand_id
1 'polypeptide(L)'
;MFEIHPTDYAALHKLMAGDTQMRTFGEDGLQGMMGRLPPPSKRGLVLIDPSYEIKSDYQRVTEQLIRAYHKFATGIYALWYPVVDRERINRLERQLIGAGIRRMQLFELGLQSDTTERGMTSAGMIVINPPWTLFNKMQPLLPKLAEKLAPETGVYRLEVLAGEDAAPPRPRQRRNTR
;
A
#
# COMPACT_ATOMS: atom_id res chain seq x y z
N MET A 1 6.06 15.63 -5.75
CA MET A 1 6.09 14.37 -6.50
C MET A 1 7.53 14.04 -6.83
N PHE A 2 7.85 12.75 -6.81
CA PHE A 2 9.18 12.24 -7.11
C PHE A 2 9.07 11.32 -8.31
N GLU A 3 9.98 11.48 -9.25
CA GLU A 3 10.12 10.59 -10.40
C GLU A 3 11.62 10.48 -10.70
N ILE A 4 12.14 9.25 -10.75
CA ILE A 4 13.57 9.00 -10.97
C ILE A 4 13.88 8.82 -12.46
N HIS A 5 12.90 8.40 -13.26
CA HIS A 5 13.10 8.20 -14.69
C HIS A 5 13.18 9.58 -15.40
N PRO A 6 14.29 9.90 -16.07
CA PRO A 6 14.52 11.27 -16.57
C PRO A 6 13.47 11.76 -17.56
N THR A 7 13.01 10.86 -18.45
CA THR A 7 12.00 11.20 -19.46
C THR A 7 10.64 11.48 -18.80
N ASP A 8 10.22 10.66 -17.84
CA ASP A 8 8.93 10.82 -17.17
C ASP A 8 8.97 12.02 -16.22
N TYR A 9 10.10 12.27 -15.57
CA TYR A 9 10.31 13.48 -14.77
C TYR A 9 10.17 14.75 -15.61
N ALA A 10 10.78 14.79 -16.80
CA ALA A 10 10.67 15.96 -17.68
C ALA A 10 9.22 16.22 -18.09
N ALA A 11 8.47 15.18 -18.44
CA ALA A 11 7.04 15.28 -18.75
C ALA A 11 6.22 15.75 -17.54
N LEU A 12 6.44 15.15 -16.37
CA LEU A 12 5.78 15.50 -15.12
C LEU A 12 6.06 16.94 -14.70
N HIS A 13 7.32 17.37 -14.77
CA HIS A 13 7.74 18.72 -14.42
C HIS A 13 7.06 19.75 -15.33
N LYS A 14 7.03 19.51 -16.64
CA LYS A 14 6.34 20.37 -17.59
C LYS A 14 4.84 20.46 -17.30
N LEU A 15 4.19 19.33 -17.00
CA LEU A 15 2.76 19.30 -16.70
C LEU A 15 2.41 20.11 -15.44
N MET A 16 3.30 20.13 -14.46
CA MET A 16 3.08 20.77 -13.15
C MET A 16 3.62 22.20 -13.05
N ALA A 17 4.36 22.69 -14.04
CA ALA A 17 5.08 23.97 -13.97
C ALA A 17 4.17 25.20 -13.72
N GLY A 18 2.88 25.11 -14.06
CA GLY A 18 1.91 26.20 -13.85
C GLY A 18 1.27 26.25 -12.47
N ASP A 19 1.45 25.24 -11.62
CA ASP A 19 0.84 25.16 -10.30
C ASP A 19 1.87 25.38 -9.19
N THR A 20 1.78 26.53 -8.50
CA THR A 20 2.70 26.91 -7.43
C THR A 20 2.60 26.02 -6.17
N GLN A 21 1.53 25.23 -6.04
CA GLN A 21 1.37 24.26 -4.96
C GLN A 21 2.14 22.96 -5.25
N MET A 22 2.53 22.73 -6.51
CA MET A 22 3.22 21.52 -6.92
C MET A 22 4.73 21.70 -6.88
N ARG A 23 5.41 20.66 -6.36
CA ARG A 23 6.87 20.53 -6.44
C ARG A 23 7.22 19.16 -6.99
N THR A 24 8.03 19.11 -8.03
CA THR A 24 8.50 17.86 -8.67
C THR A 24 10.00 17.71 -8.47
N PHE A 25 10.46 16.48 -8.22
CA PHE A 25 11.86 16.17 -7.95
C PHE A 25 12.28 14.97 -8.80
N GLY A 26 13.42 15.11 -9.49
CA GLY A 26 14.07 14.07 -10.29
C GLY A 26 14.85 13.07 -9.43
N GLU A 27 14.26 12.60 -8.33
CA GLU A 27 14.95 11.87 -7.25
C GLU A 27 14.18 10.60 -6.87
N ASP A 28 14.86 9.67 -6.18
CA ASP A 28 14.22 8.49 -5.59
C ASP A 28 13.16 8.90 -4.56
N GLY A 29 11.90 8.54 -4.80
CA GLY A 29 10.78 8.96 -3.95
C GLY A 29 10.79 8.36 -2.54
N LEU A 30 11.28 7.13 -2.37
CA LEU A 30 11.34 6.47 -1.06
C LEU A 30 12.39 7.14 -0.15
N GLN A 31 13.52 7.55 -0.72
CA GLN A 31 14.52 8.32 0.03
C GLN A 31 14.07 9.78 0.21
N GLY A 32 13.56 10.40 -0.87
CA GLY A 32 13.16 11.79 -0.90
C GLY A 32 12.03 12.13 0.06
N MET A 33 11.10 11.20 0.33
CA MET A 33 10.02 11.41 1.30
C MET A 33 10.55 11.59 2.73
N MET A 34 11.66 10.95 3.11
CA MET A 34 12.17 11.00 4.48
C MET A 34 12.63 12.42 4.88
N GLY A 35 13.09 13.23 3.94
CA GLY A 35 13.44 14.64 4.18
C GLY A 35 12.22 15.57 4.32
N ARG A 36 11.02 15.10 3.95
CA ARG A 36 9.80 15.93 3.85
C ARG A 36 8.73 15.56 4.88
N LEU A 37 8.99 14.54 5.69
CA LEU A 37 8.14 14.12 6.81
C LEU A 37 8.76 14.54 8.16
N PRO A 38 7.96 15.00 9.13
CA PRO A 38 6.56 15.41 8.98
C PRO A 38 6.42 16.72 8.18
N PRO A 39 5.32 16.94 7.45
CA PRO A 39 5.07 18.20 6.77
C PRO A 39 4.74 19.32 7.77
N PRO A 40 5.00 20.61 7.45
CA PRO A 40 4.69 21.73 8.33
C PRO A 40 3.21 21.81 8.77
N SER A 41 2.29 21.39 7.89
CA SER A 41 0.85 21.32 8.15
C SER A 41 0.46 20.25 9.19
N LYS A 42 1.37 19.32 9.52
CA LYS A 42 1.13 18.12 10.34
C LYS A 42 -0.02 17.23 9.82
N ARG A 43 -0.41 17.41 8.56
CA ARG A 43 -1.45 16.66 7.85
C ARG A 43 -0.93 16.32 6.46
N GLY A 44 -1.00 15.05 6.08
CA GLY A 44 -0.51 14.63 4.77
C GLY A 44 -1.01 13.24 4.38
N LEU A 45 -1.14 13.05 3.07
CA LEU A 45 -1.26 11.76 2.40
C LEU A 45 0.05 11.46 1.70
N VAL A 46 0.61 10.28 1.93
CA VAL A 46 1.78 9.76 1.22
C VAL A 46 1.31 8.58 0.38
N LEU A 47 1.26 8.75 -0.94
CA LEU A 47 1.07 7.66 -1.90
C LEU A 47 2.44 7.05 -2.22
N ILE A 48 2.55 5.74 -2.08
CA ILE A 48 3.76 4.96 -2.39
C ILE A 48 3.35 3.93 -3.45
N ASP A 49 3.84 4.14 -4.66
CA ASP A 49 3.50 3.32 -5.84
C ASP A 49 4.77 3.02 -6.65
N PRO A 50 5.59 2.05 -6.22
CA PRO A 50 6.81 1.68 -6.90
C PRO A 50 6.54 0.67 -8.03
N SER A 51 7.47 0.54 -8.99
CA SER A 51 7.29 -0.38 -10.13
C SER A 51 7.42 -1.88 -9.78
N TYR A 52 8.08 -2.21 -8.67
CA TYR A 52 8.38 -3.59 -8.23
C TYR A 52 9.14 -4.45 -9.25
N GLU A 53 9.99 -3.82 -10.07
CA GLU A 53 10.81 -4.52 -11.06
C GLU A 53 11.84 -5.47 -10.42
N ILE A 54 12.35 -5.12 -9.23
CA ILE A 54 13.36 -5.90 -8.54
C ILE A 54 12.76 -6.48 -7.25
N LYS A 55 13.06 -7.74 -6.95
CA LYS A 55 12.51 -8.44 -5.76
C LYS A 55 12.78 -7.69 -4.45
N SER A 56 13.91 -6.99 -4.35
CA SER A 56 14.29 -6.20 -3.18
C SER A 56 13.36 -5.00 -2.93
N ASP A 57 12.57 -4.58 -3.92
CA ASP A 57 11.69 -3.42 -3.80
C ASP A 57 10.64 -3.62 -2.70
N TYR A 58 10.05 -4.82 -2.59
CA TYR A 58 9.09 -5.14 -1.53
C TYR A 58 9.68 -4.89 -0.14
N GLN A 59 10.90 -5.38 0.11
CA GLN A 59 11.57 -5.19 1.40
C GLN A 59 11.92 -3.72 1.62
N ARG A 60 12.52 -3.08 0.62
CA ARG A 60 12.94 -1.68 0.68
C ARG A 60 11.75 -0.75 0.96
N VAL A 61 10.63 -0.95 0.28
CA VAL A 61 9.40 -0.18 0.45
C VAL A 61 8.82 -0.39 1.84
N THR A 62 8.77 -1.64 2.32
CA THR A 62 8.28 -1.97 3.65
C THR A 62 9.10 -1.28 4.74
N GLU A 63 10.43 -1.37 4.66
CA GLU A 63 11.34 -0.73 5.62
C GLU A 63 11.22 0.80 5.61
N GLN A 64 11.13 1.41 4.42
CA GLN A 64 10.99 2.87 4.30
C GLN A 64 9.62 3.35 4.80
N LEU A 65 8.54 2.60 4.54
CA LEU A 65 7.21 2.91 5.06
C LEU A 65 7.19 2.84 6.60
N ILE A 66 7.81 1.81 7.20
CA ILE A 66 7.93 1.70 8.66
C ILE A 66 8.66 2.92 9.23
N ARG A 67 9.79 3.31 8.63
CA ARG A 67 10.55 4.50 9.06
C ARG A 67 9.74 5.79 8.91
N ALA A 68 9.04 5.95 7.79
CA ALA A 68 8.19 7.11 7.53
C ALA A 68 7.06 7.21 8.56
N TYR A 69 6.39 6.08 8.85
CA TYR A 69 5.35 6.01 9.87
C TYR A 69 5.86 6.43 11.25
N HIS A 70 6.99 5.88 11.72
CA HIS A 70 7.54 6.29 13.01
C HIS A 70 7.95 7.77 13.06
N LYS A 71 8.34 8.35 11.92
CA LYS A 71 8.66 9.79 11.83
C LYS A 71 7.40 10.67 11.82
N PHE A 72 6.31 10.21 11.21
CA PHE A 72 5.04 10.94 11.10
C PHE A 72 3.85 10.00 11.25
N ALA A 73 3.56 9.60 12.49
CA ALA A 73 2.60 8.54 12.82
C ALA A 73 1.13 8.90 12.56
N THR A 74 0.82 10.19 12.40
CA THR A 74 -0.54 10.67 12.11
C THR A 74 -0.82 10.85 10.62
N GLY A 75 0.19 10.65 9.76
CA GLY A 75 0.03 10.69 8.31
C GLY A 75 -0.85 9.55 7.79
N ILE A 76 -1.53 9.81 6.67
CA ILE A 76 -2.19 8.76 5.89
C ILE A 76 -1.15 8.22 4.92
N TYR A 77 -0.92 6.92 4.93
CA TYR A 77 -0.03 6.27 3.96
C TYR A 77 -0.84 5.31 3.13
N ALA A 78 -0.73 5.41 1.80
CA ALA A 78 -1.41 4.55 0.85
C ALA A 78 -0.34 3.85 0.02
N LEU A 79 -0.13 2.56 0.26
CA LEU A 79 0.86 1.74 -0.42
C LEU A 79 0.16 0.85 -1.45
N TRP A 80 0.49 1.03 -2.72
CA TRP A 80 0.11 0.11 -3.79
C TRP A 80 1.08 -1.07 -3.85
N TYR A 81 0.58 -2.26 -4.16
CA TYR A 81 1.40 -3.45 -4.42
C TYR A 81 0.77 -4.39 -5.44
N PRO A 82 1.58 -5.07 -6.27
CA PRO A 82 1.15 -6.14 -7.15
C PRO A 82 1.31 -7.50 -6.46
N VAL A 83 0.33 -8.39 -6.66
CA VAL A 83 0.39 -9.80 -6.26
C VAL A 83 0.92 -10.62 -7.44
N VAL A 84 2.24 -10.72 -7.51
CA VAL A 84 2.96 -11.66 -8.39
C VAL A 84 3.39 -12.93 -7.64
N ASP A 85 3.44 -12.84 -6.31
CA ASP A 85 3.88 -13.87 -5.39
C ASP A 85 3.23 -13.56 -4.03
N ARG A 86 2.22 -14.36 -3.67
CA ARG A 86 1.44 -14.17 -2.44
C ARG A 86 2.32 -14.18 -1.19
N GLU A 87 3.42 -14.93 -1.19
CA GLU A 87 4.29 -15.02 -0.01
C GLU A 87 4.98 -13.68 0.28
N ARG A 88 5.32 -12.90 -0.75
CA ARG A 88 5.91 -11.56 -0.58
C ARG A 88 4.94 -10.60 0.07
N ILE A 89 3.68 -10.64 -0.34
CA ILE A 89 2.62 -9.80 0.23
C ILE A 89 2.34 -10.21 1.68
N ASN A 90 2.21 -11.51 1.94
CA ASN A 90 2.05 -12.03 3.30
C ASN A 90 3.24 -11.66 4.21
N ARG A 91 4.45 -11.53 3.68
CA ARG A 91 5.64 -11.08 4.42
C ARG A 91 5.58 -9.58 4.70
N LEU A 92 5.22 -8.77 3.71
CA LEU A 92 5.01 -7.34 3.84
C LEU A 92 3.96 -7.04 4.91
N GLU A 93 2.79 -7.67 4.84
CA GLU A 93 1.72 -7.50 5.84
C GLU A 93 2.20 -7.84 7.26
N ARG A 94 2.89 -8.98 7.43
CA ARG A 94 3.46 -9.40 8.71
C ARG A 94 4.51 -8.42 9.24
N GLN A 95 5.34 -7.84 8.38
CA GLN A 95 6.36 -6.87 8.77
C GLN A 95 5.72 -5.56 9.25
N LEU A 96 4.69 -5.05 8.55
CA LEU A 96 3.97 -3.85 8.98
C LEU A 96 3.26 -4.05 10.32
N ILE A 97 2.59 -5.21 10.50
CA ILE A 97 1.95 -5.58 11.77
C ILE A 97 2.99 -5.74 12.87
N GLY A 98 4.10 -6.43 12.60
CA GLY A 98 5.20 -6.67 13.54
C GLY A 98 5.95 -5.40 13.96
N ALA A 99 5.95 -4.37 13.11
CA ALA A 99 6.47 -3.04 13.45
C ALA A 99 5.54 -2.23 14.37
N GLY A 100 4.38 -2.78 14.76
CA GLY A 100 3.43 -2.14 15.65
C GLY A 100 2.58 -1.05 14.97
N ILE A 101 2.57 -0.98 13.64
CA ILE A 101 1.71 -0.06 12.91
C ILE A 101 0.25 -0.46 13.12
N ARG A 102 -0.59 0.52 13.46
CA ARG A 102 -2.02 0.34 13.75
C ARG A 102 -2.89 1.01 12.70
N ARG A 103 -4.21 0.78 12.79
CA ARG A 103 -5.22 1.40 11.92
C ARG A 103 -4.88 1.17 10.45
N MET A 104 -4.75 -0.10 10.10
CA MET A 104 -4.39 -0.53 8.75
C MET A 104 -5.55 -1.25 8.10
N GLN A 105 -5.91 -0.82 6.90
CA GLN A 105 -6.90 -1.48 6.04
C GLN A 105 -6.24 -1.94 4.75
N LEU A 106 -6.68 -3.08 4.25
CA LEU A 106 -6.22 -3.66 2.99
C LEU A 106 -7.41 -3.79 2.05
N PHE A 107 -7.21 -3.35 0.81
CA PHE A 107 -8.14 -3.48 -0.29
C PHE A 107 -7.40 -4.10 -1.47
N GLU A 108 -7.74 -5.31 -1.84
CA GLU A 108 -7.09 -6.03 -2.94
C GLU A 108 -8.14 -6.48 -3.95
N LEU A 109 -7.80 -6.39 -5.23
CA LEU A 109 -8.64 -6.80 -6.34
C LEU A 109 -7.83 -7.66 -7.29
N GLY A 110 -8.35 -8.84 -7.60
CA GLY A 110 -7.77 -9.81 -8.50
C GLY A 110 -8.67 -10.11 -9.67
N LEU A 111 -8.07 -10.33 -10.84
CA LEU A 111 -8.78 -10.82 -12.02
C LEU A 111 -8.95 -12.34 -11.98
N GLN A 112 -8.16 -13.02 -11.15
CA GLN A 112 -8.20 -14.46 -10.91
C GLN A 112 -7.58 -14.79 -9.55
N SER A 113 -7.85 -16.00 -9.06
CA SER A 113 -7.16 -16.57 -7.90
C SER A 113 -5.63 -16.62 -8.12
N ASP A 114 -4.87 -16.61 -7.03
CA ASP A 114 -3.41 -16.73 -7.10
C ASP A 114 -2.98 -17.99 -7.86
N THR A 115 -1.99 -17.83 -8.73
CA THR A 115 -1.39 -18.92 -9.49
C THR A 115 0.12 -18.92 -9.29
N THR A 116 0.78 -20.01 -9.68
CA THR A 116 2.24 -20.10 -9.72
C THR A 116 2.81 -19.65 -11.07
N GLU A 117 1.94 -19.28 -12.00
CA GLU A 117 2.32 -18.83 -13.33
C GLU A 117 2.92 -17.42 -13.28
N ARG A 118 3.68 -17.05 -14.32
CA ARG A 118 4.21 -15.69 -14.44
C ARG A 118 3.07 -14.72 -14.69
N GLY A 119 2.95 -13.71 -13.83
CA GLY A 119 2.04 -12.60 -14.03
C GLY A 119 1.59 -12.02 -12.70
N MET A 120 0.89 -10.89 -12.79
CA MET A 120 0.18 -10.30 -11.66
C MET A 120 -1.26 -10.83 -11.67
N THR A 121 -1.67 -11.54 -10.62
CA THR A 121 -3.06 -12.04 -10.49
C THR A 121 -3.97 -10.99 -9.87
N SER A 122 -3.42 -10.22 -8.94
CA SER A 122 -4.12 -9.18 -8.18
C SER A 122 -3.24 -7.97 -7.95
N ALA A 123 -3.85 -6.85 -7.60
CA ALA A 123 -3.16 -5.70 -7.03
C ALA A 123 -3.94 -5.19 -5.83
N GLY A 124 -3.26 -4.54 -4.90
CA GLY A 124 -3.89 -4.06 -3.70
C GLY A 124 -3.31 -2.76 -3.17
N MET A 125 -4.06 -2.17 -2.25
CA MET A 125 -3.71 -0.99 -1.47
C MET A 125 -3.72 -1.37 0.00
N ILE A 126 -2.61 -1.12 0.70
CA ILE A 126 -2.59 -1.04 2.17
C ILE A 126 -2.65 0.43 2.56
N VAL A 127 -3.63 0.79 3.38
CA VAL A 127 -3.85 2.16 3.85
C VAL A 127 -3.68 2.22 5.36
N ILE A 128 -2.70 2.99 5.81
CA ILE A 128 -2.45 3.30 7.23
C ILE A 128 -3.14 4.62 7.57
N ASN A 129 -3.79 4.67 8.75
CA ASN A 129 -4.65 5.77 9.18
C ASN A 129 -5.70 6.17 8.12
N PRO A 130 -6.46 5.21 7.56
CA PRO A 130 -7.43 5.51 6.53
C PRO A 130 -8.51 6.48 7.04
N PRO A 131 -9.07 7.33 6.17
CA PRO A 131 -10.27 8.09 6.49
C PRO A 131 -11.40 7.15 6.93
N TRP A 132 -12.17 7.53 7.94
CA TRP A 132 -13.20 6.68 8.54
C TRP A 132 -14.27 6.18 7.55
N THR A 133 -14.53 6.92 6.48
CA THR A 133 -15.49 6.52 5.42
C THR A 133 -14.93 5.50 4.43
N LEU A 134 -13.60 5.31 4.37
CA LEU A 134 -12.97 4.56 3.28
C LEU A 134 -13.44 3.11 3.25
N PHE A 135 -13.38 2.42 4.38
CA PHE A 135 -13.81 1.02 4.49
C PHE A 135 -15.26 0.83 4.05
N ASN A 136 -16.18 1.65 4.58
CA ASN A 136 -17.61 1.58 4.25
C ASN A 136 -17.89 1.91 2.78
N LYS A 137 -17.06 2.74 2.14
CA LYS A 137 -17.14 2.99 0.69
C LYS A 137 -16.63 1.81 -0.12
N MET A 138 -15.50 1.22 0.28
CA MET A 138 -14.90 0.10 -0.46
C MET A 138 -15.72 -1.19 -0.32
N GLN A 139 -16.38 -1.41 0.82
CA GLN A 139 -17.14 -2.63 1.09
C GLN A 139 -18.20 -2.97 0.01
N PRO A 140 -19.06 -2.04 -0.44
CA PRO A 140 -19.99 -2.31 -1.55
C PRO A 140 -19.36 -2.12 -2.94
N LEU A 141 -18.21 -1.44 -3.06
CA LEU A 141 -17.59 -1.15 -4.35
C LEU A 141 -16.68 -2.28 -4.85
N LEU A 142 -15.87 -2.85 -3.97
CA LEU A 142 -14.87 -3.85 -4.32
C LEU A 142 -15.49 -5.12 -4.95
N PRO A 143 -16.60 -5.68 -4.43
CA PRO A 143 -17.28 -6.80 -5.08
C PRO A 143 -17.82 -6.45 -6.46
N LYS A 144 -18.38 -5.25 -6.63
CA LYS A 144 -18.88 -4.77 -7.94
C LYS A 144 -17.74 -4.60 -8.94
N LEU A 145 -16.58 -4.13 -8.50
CA LEU A 145 -15.39 -4.03 -9.34
C LEU A 145 -14.89 -5.42 -9.76
N ALA A 146 -14.85 -6.39 -8.84
CA ALA A 146 -14.49 -7.77 -9.16
C ALA A 146 -15.44 -8.36 -10.21
N GLU A 147 -16.76 -8.24 -10.00
CA GLU A 147 -17.77 -8.70 -10.94
C GLU A 147 -17.66 -8.02 -12.32
N LYS A 148 -17.37 -6.72 -12.37
CA LYS A 148 -17.29 -5.99 -13.65
C LYS A 148 -16.00 -6.24 -14.42
N LEU A 149 -14.87 -6.40 -13.73
CA LEU A 149 -13.58 -6.57 -14.37
C LEU A 149 -13.26 -8.03 -14.70
N ALA A 150 -13.77 -8.96 -13.88
CA ALA A 150 -13.58 -10.40 -14.06
C ALA A 150 -14.83 -11.15 -13.56
N PRO A 151 -15.91 -11.21 -14.37
CA PRO A 151 -17.22 -11.74 -13.94
C PRO A 151 -17.18 -13.17 -13.39
N GLU A 152 -16.30 -14.01 -13.91
CA GLU A 152 -16.24 -15.44 -13.56
C GLU A 152 -15.13 -15.77 -12.56
N THR A 153 -14.04 -14.99 -12.58
CA THR A 153 -12.79 -15.31 -11.88
C THR A 153 -12.37 -14.25 -10.87
N GLY A 154 -13.08 -13.13 -10.82
CA GLY A 154 -12.75 -11.98 -9.98
C GLY A 154 -12.72 -12.34 -8.51
N VAL A 155 -11.65 -11.95 -7.84
CA VAL A 155 -11.46 -12.13 -6.40
C VAL A 155 -11.16 -10.79 -5.75
N TYR A 156 -11.45 -10.64 -4.47
CA TYR A 156 -11.09 -9.44 -3.73
C TYR A 156 -10.77 -9.75 -2.27
N ARG A 157 -9.97 -8.89 -1.64
CA ARG A 157 -9.75 -8.86 -0.19
C ARG A 157 -10.12 -7.49 0.35
N LEU A 158 -10.85 -7.48 1.46
CA LEU A 158 -11.21 -6.27 2.19
C LEU A 158 -11.02 -6.56 3.67
N GLU A 159 -9.90 -6.12 4.22
CA GLU A 159 -9.43 -6.55 5.53
C GLU A 159 -9.05 -5.36 6.42
N VAL A 160 -9.24 -5.52 7.73
CA VAL A 160 -8.61 -4.67 8.74
C VAL A 160 -7.38 -5.43 9.24
N LEU A 161 -6.20 -5.08 8.72
CA LEU A 161 -4.93 -5.75 9.06
C LEU A 161 -4.51 -5.50 10.51
N ALA A 162 -4.80 -4.30 11.04
CA ALA A 162 -4.56 -3.95 12.43
C ALA A 162 -5.59 -2.92 12.91
N GLY A 163 -6.31 -3.24 13.98
CA GLY A 163 -7.29 -2.36 14.62
C GLY A 163 -6.66 -1.29 15.51
N GLU A 164 -7.50 -0.52 16.21
CA GLU A 164 -7.08 0.53 17.16
C GLU A 164 -6.48 -0.07 18.45
N ASP A 165 -6.95 -1.25 18.89
CA ASP A 165 -6.59 -1.84 20.20
C ASP A 165 -5.89 -3.23 20.16
N ALA A 166 -5.44 -3.72 19.01
CA ALA A 166 -5.04 -5.13 18.91
C ALA A 166 -3.70 -5.45 19.60
N ALA A 167 -3.71 -6.02 20.80
CA ALA A 167 -2.60 -6.87 21.27
C ALA A 167 -2.25 -7.92 20.17
N PRO A 168 -0.98 -8.35 20.02
CA PRO A 168 -0.60 -9.28 18.96
C PRO A 168 -1.49 -10.54 18.97
N PRO A 169 -1.83 -11.10 17.79
CA PRO A 169 -2.76 -12.22 17.71
C PRO A 169 -2.22 -13.40 18.52
N ARG A 170 -3.03 -13.93 19.45
CA ARG A 170 -2.69 -15.17 20.14
C ARG A 170 -2.58 -16.31 19.12
N PRO A 171 -1.60 -17.22 19.25
CA PRO A 171 -1.45 -18.33 18.32
C PRO A 171 -2.74 -19.15 18.26
N ARG A 172 -3.20 -19.44 17.04
CA ARG A 172 -4.37 -20.30 16.79
C ARG A 172 -4.15 -21.65 17.48
N GLN A 173 -4.93 -21.94 18.52
CA GLN A 173 -5.01 -23.30 19.06
C GLN A 173 -5.61 -24.20 17.97
N ARG A 174 -4.82 -25.19 17.53
CA ARG A 174 -5.33 -26.28 16.69
C ARG A 174 -6.41 -27.00 17.50
N ARG A 175 -7.65 -27.02 16.99
CA ARG A 175 -8.68 -27.93 17.49
C ARG A 175 -8.21 -29.36 17.17
N ASN A 176 -7.73 -30.08 18.17
CA ASN A 176 -7.62 -31.53 18.09
C ASN A 176 -9.04 -32.10 18.20
N THR A 177 -9.60 -32.51 17.08
CA THR A 177 -10.71 -33.47 17.06
C THR A 177 -10.17 -34.81 17.54
N ARG A 178 -10.70 -35.26 18.69
CA ARG A 178 -10.68 -36.67 19.08
C ARG A 178 -11.84 -37.38 18.40
#